data_AF-D6RET4-F1
#
_entry.id   AF-D6RET4-F1
#
_cell.length_a   1.000
_cell.length_b   1.000
_cell.length_c   1.000
_cell.angle_alpha   90.00
_cell.angle_beta   90.00
_cell.angle_gamma   90.00
#
_symmetry.space_group_name_H-M   'P 1'
#
loop_
_entity.id
_entity.type
_entity.pdbx_description
1 polymer ?
#
loop_
_entity_poly.entity_id
_entity_poly.type
_entity_poly.pdbx_seq_one_letter_code
_entity_poly.pdbx_strand_id
1 'polypeptide(L)'
;MATKDPTAVERANLLNMAKLSIKGLIESALSFGRTLDSDYPPLQQFFVVMEHCLKHGLKGRKSFLSYNKTIWGPLELVEKLYPEAEEIGASVRDLPGLKTPLGRARAWLRLALMQKKMADYLRCLIIQRELLSEFYEYHALMMEEEGAVIVGLLVGLNVIDANLCVKGEDLDSQVGVIDFSMYLKNEEEIGNKERNVQIAAILDQKNYVEELNRQLN
;
A
#
# COMPACT_ATOMS: atom_id res chain seq x y z
N MET A 1 -8.99 -33.67 -3.13
CA MET A 1 -8.36 -32.35 -3.32
C MET A 1 -8.12 -31.77 -1.93
N ALA A 2 -6.88 -31.47 -1.57
CA ALA A 2 -6.60 -30.82 -0.28
C ALA A 2 -7.21 -29.41 -0.30
N THR A 3 -8.08 -29.11 0.65
CA THR A 3 -8.66 -27.77 0.83
C THR A 3 -7.52 -26.81 1.20
N LYS A 4 -7.25 -25.80 0.37
CA LYS A 4 -6.26 -24.77 0.69
C LYS A 4 -6.64 -24.10 2.02
N ASP A 5 -5.66 -23.85 2.90
CA ASP A 5 -5.86 -23.14 4.15
C ASP A 5 -6.54 -21.77 3.85
N PRO A 6 -7.77 -21.53 4.35
CA PRO A 6 -8.50 -20.30 4.09
C PRO A 6 -7.71 -19.05 4.45
N THR A 7 -6.90 -19.11 5.51
CA THR A 7 -6.10 -17.97 6.00
C THR A 7 -4.95 -17.66 5.03
N ALA A 8 -4.29 -18.69 4.52
CA ALA A 8 -3.25 -18.52 3.51
C ALA A 8 -3.82 -17.97 2.19
N VAL A 9 -5.03 -18.37 1.81
CA VAL A 9 -5.73 -17.81 0.64
C VAL A 9 -6.05 -16.33 0.85
N GLU A 10 -6.53 -15.96 2.05
CA GLU A 10 -6.82 -14.57 2.39
C GLU A 10 -5.55 -13.70 2.34
N ARG A 11 -4.43 -14.16 2.90
CA ARG A 11 -3.13 -13.46 2.79
C ARG A 11 -2.68 -13.30 1.35
N ALA A 12 -2.76 -14.35 0.54
CA ALA A 12 -2.40 -14.29 -0.87
C ALA A 12 -3.26 -13.27 -1.64
N ASN A 13 -4.56 -13.20 -1.33
CA ASN A 13 -5.46 -12.21 -1.94
C ASN A 13 -5.09 -10.78 -1.52
N LEU A 14 -4.84 -10.54 -0.22
CA LEU A 14 -4.38 -9.25 0.28
C LEU A 14 -3.04 -8.82 -0.34
N LEU A 15 -2.09 -9.75 -0.49
CA LEU A 15 -0.83 -9.50 -1.18
C LEU A 15 -1.05 -9.08 -2.63
N ASN A 16 -1.93 -9.77 -3.36
CA ASN A 16 -2.23 -9.42 -4.75
C ASN A 16 -2.91 -8.06 -4.87
N MET A 17 -3.84 -7.75 -3.96
CA MET A 17 -4.47 -6.42 -3.90
C MET A 17 -3.44 -5.33 -3.59
N ALA A 18 -2.53 -5.56 -2.64
CA ALA A 18 -1.45 -4.62 -2.32
C ALA A 18 -0.51 -4.41 -3.52
N LYS A 19 -0.12 -5.48 -4.23
CA LYS A 19 0.69 -5.40 -5.45
C LYS A 19 0.03 -4.54 -6.52
N LEU A 20 -1.25 -4.79 -6.80
CA LEU A 20 -2.00 -4.04 -7.80
C LEU A 20 -2.17 -2.57 -7.40
N SER A 21 -2.48 -2.31 -6.14
CA SER A 21 -2.66 -0.96 -5.60
C SER A 21 -1.37 -0.15 -5.62
N ILE A 22 -0.25 -0.72 -5.15
CA ILE A 22 1.06 -0.06 -5.15
C ILE A 22 1.52 0.22 -6.58
N LYS A 23 1.45 -0.77 -7.46
CA LYS A 23 1.84 -0.60 -8.86
C LYS A 23 1.00 0.48 -9.55
N GLY A 24 -0.33 0.38 -9.43
CA GLY A 24 -1.25 1.32 -10.04
C GLY A 24 -1.06 2.75 -9.52
N LEU A 25 -0.83 2.91 -8.21
CA LEU A 25 -0.52 4.22 -7.62
C LEU A 25 0.77 4.82 -8.19
N ILE A 26 1.86 4.04 -8.26
CA ILE A 26 3.14 4.53 -8.79
C ILE A 26 3.00 4.93 -10.27
N GLU A 27 2.46 4.05 -11.10
CA GLU A 27 2.29 4.31 -12.54
C GLU A 27 1.40 5.54 -12.78
N SER A 28 0.29 5.63 -12.05
CA SER A 28 -0.66 6.73 -12.15
C SER A 28 -0.06 8.05 -11.68
N ALA A 29 0.66 8.06 -10.54
CA ALA A 29 1.32 9.25 -10.01
C ALA A 29 2.42 9.77 -10.95
N LEU A 30 3.24 8.88 -11.50
CA LEU A 30 4.28 9.23 -12.47
C LEU A 30 3.68 9.79 -13.77
N SER A 31 2.55 9.25 -14.22
CA SER A 31 1.83 9.80 -15.38
C SER A 31 1.17 11.15 -15.08
N PHE A 32 0.71 11.38 -13.84
CA PHE A 32 0.09 12.64 -13.45
C PHE A 32 1.12 13.77 -13.32
N GLY A 33 2.33 13.46 -12.84
CA GLY A 33 3.49 14.36 -12.85
C GLY A 33 3.38 15.58 -11.94
N ARG A 34 2.47 15.56 -10.96
CA ARG A 34 2.25 16.63 -9.97
C ARG A 34 2.12 16.03 -8.58
N THR A 35 2.27 16.88 -7.56
CA THR A 35 2.01 16.53 -6.16
C THR A 35 0.58 16.00 -6.00
N LEU A 36 0.44 14.85 -5.35
CA LEU A 36 -0.85 14.23 -5.04
C LEU A 36 -1.48 14.89 -3.81
N ASP A 37 -2.80 15.06 -3.83
CA ASP A 37 -3.60 15.48 -2.69
C ASP A 37 -4.47 14.32 -2.15
N SER A 38 -5.25 14.60 -1.11
CA SER A 38 -6.13 13.61 -0.47
C SER A 38 -7.28 13.12 -1.34
N ASP A 39 -7.63 13.84 -2.41
CA ASP A 39 -8.75 13.52 -3.29
C ASP A 39 -8.31 12.57 -4.43
N TYR A 40 -7.02 12.27 -4.54
CA TYR A 40 -6.47 11.41 -5.59
C TYR A 40 -6.94 9.95 -5.44
N PRO A 41 -7.80 9.41 -6.33
CA PRO A 41 -8.46 8.12 -6.09
C PRO A 41 -7.52 6.91 -5.97
N PRO A 42 -6.45 6.76 -6.79
CA PRO A 42 -5.48 5.68 -6.60
C PRO A 42 -4.80 5.72 -5.22
N LEU A 43 -4.59 6.91 -4.67
CA LEU A 43 -4.00 7.09 -3.36
C LEU A 43 -4.98 6.74 -2.23
N GLN A 44 -6.25 7.12 -2.38
CA GLN A 44 -7.31 6.70 -1.45
C GLN A 44 -7.43 5.18 -1.41
N GLN A 45 -7.45 4.51 -2.57
CA GLN A 45 -7.49 3.06 -2.65
C GLN A 45 -6.26 2.41 -1.98
N PHE A 46 -5.08 2.98 -2.19
CA PHE A 46 -3.87 2.51 -1.53
C PHE A 46 -4.01 2.51 0.01
N PHE A 47 -4.49 3.59 0.61
CA PHE A 47 -4.68 3.62 2.06
C PHE A 47 -5.72 2.60 2.55
N VAL A 48 -6.80 2.37 1.80
CA VAL A 48 -7.80 1.34 2.14
C VAL A 48 -7.18 -0.05 2.08
N VAL A 49 -6.41 -0.38 1.04
CA VAL A 49 -5.75 -1.69 0.89
C VAL A 49 -4.72 -1.90 2.01
N MET A 50 -3.93 -0.88 2.34
CA MET A 50 -2.98 -0.94 3.45
C MET A 50 -3.66 -1.15 4.81
N GLU A 51 -4.79 -0.48 5.05
CA GLU A 51 -5.58 -0.69 6.26
C GLU A 51 -6.07 -2.15 6.38
N HIS A 52 -6.51 -2.76 5.28
CA HIS A 52 -6.91 -4.17 5.28
C HIS A 52 -5.72 -5.10 5.54
N CYS A 53 -4.57 -4.84 4.93
CA CYS A 53 -3.36 -5.63 5.16
C CYS A 53 -2.92 -5.59 6.63
N LEU A 54 -2.94 -4.40 7.25
CA LEU A 54 -2.58 -4.21 8.65
C LEU A 54 -3.66 -4.76 9.61
N LYS A 55 -4.93 -4.86 9.20
CA LYS A 55 -5.96 -5.46 10.06
C LYS A 55 -5.91 -7.00 10.09
N HIS A 56 -5.38 -7.62 9.03
CA HIS A 56 -5.41 -9.06 8.88
C HIS A 56 -4.65 -9.78 10.01
N GLY A 57 -5.38 -10.61 10.76
CA GLY A 57 -4.85 -11.39 11.87
C GLY A 57 -4.54 -10.60 13.15
N LEU A 58 -5.10 -9.40 13.34
CA LEU A 58 -5.05 -8.73 14.65
C LEU A 58 -5.73 -9.56 15.73
N LYS A 59 -5.10 -9.69 16.89
CA LYS A 59 -5.61 -10.46 18.04
C LYS A 59 -6.92 -9.86 18.59
N GLY A 60 -7.97 -10.68 18.68
CA GLY A 60 -9.28 -10.32 19.23
C GLY A 60 -9.36 -10.17 20.77
N ARG A 61 -10.47 -9.61 21.29
CA ARG A 61 -10.74 -9.29 22.71
C ARG A 61 -10.74 -10.51 23.65
N LYS A 62 -9.58 -10.99 24.13
CA LYS A 62 -9.52 -11.90 25.31
C LYS A 62 -9.03 -11.24 26.61
N SER A 63 -8.78 -9.92 26.63
CA SER A 63 -8.37 -9.20 27.83
C SER A 63 -9.26 -7.98 28.08
N PHE A 64 -9.76 -7.86 29.32
CA PHE A 64 -10.74 -6.87 29.79
C PHE A 64 -10.21 -5.42 29.85
N LEU A 65 -8.93 -5.18 29.55
CA LEU A 65 -8.26 -3.88 29.71
C LEU A 65 -7.54 -3.44 28.42
N SER A 66 -8.17 -3.58 27.25
CA SER A 66 -7.49 -3.43 25.97
C SER A 66 -8.08 -2.33 25.09
N TYR A 67 -7.58 -1.11 25.28
CA TYR A 67 -7.78 0.02 24.36
C TYR A 67 -6.96 -0.12 23.05
N ASN A 68 -6.11 -1.15 22.94
CA ASN A 68 -5.11 -1.32 21.87
C ASN A 68 -5.39 -2.52 20.95
N LYS A 69 -6.51 -2.51 20.21
CA LYS A 69 -6.81 -3.55 19.18
C LYS A 69 -7.19 -2.97 17.81
N THR A 70 -6.74 -1.76 17.53
CA THR A 70 -6.72 -1.23 16.16
C THR A 70 -5.30 -1.33 15.62
N ILE A 71 -5.13 -1.08 14.33
CA ILE A 71 -3.81 -0.95 13.70
C ILE A 71 -2.95 0.15 14.32
N TRP A 72 -3.49 1.03 15.18
CA TRP A 72 -2.72 2.03 15.92
C TRP A 72 -1.70 1.44 16.88
N GLY A 73 -2.04 0.36 17.61
CA GLY A 73 -1.14 -0.23 18.60
C GLY A 73 0.22 -0.66 18.01
N PRO A 74 0.24 -1.43 16.90
CA PRO A 74 1.47 -1.70 16.17
C PRO A 74 2.19 -0.45 15.65
N LEU A 75 1.46 0.57 15.20
CA LEU A 75 2.08 1.81 14.67
C LEU A 75 2.73 2.65 15.78
N GLU A 76 2.18 2.67 16.99
CA GLU A 76 2.80 3.30 18.16
C GLU A 76 4.14 2.65 18.55
N LEU A 77 4.35 1.37 18.22
CA LEU A 77 5.66 0.73 18.43
C LEU A 77 6.73 1.33 17.54
N VAL A 78 6.39 1.87 16.36
CA VAL A 78 7.39 2.45 15.44
C VAL A 78 8.16 3.56 16.13
N GLU A 79 7.49 4.44 16.88
CA GLU A 79 8.13 5.55 17.60
C GLU A 79 9.19 5.07 18.60
N LYS A 80 8.96 3.90 19.21
CA LYS A 80 9.92 3.30 20.16
C LYS A 80 11.12 2.66 19.47
N LEU A 81 10.94 2.22 18.22
CA LEU A 81 11.92 1.47 17.45
C LEU A 81 12.70 2.36 16.48
N TYR A 82 12.13 3.52 16.12
CA TYR A 82 12.63 4.42 15.10
C TYR A 82 12.40 5.87 15.55
N PRO A 83 13.40 6.52 16.19
CA PRO A 83 13.22 7.84 16.80
C PRO A 83 12.72 8.93 15.83
N GLU A 84 13.04 8.85 14.54
CA GLU A 84 12.54 9.81 13.53
C GLU A 84 11.00 9.76 13.37
N ALA A 85 10.34 8.68 13.82
CA ALA A 85 8.89 8.56 13.79
C ALA A 85 8.19 9.26 14.99
N GLU A 86 8.93 9.78 15.97
CA GLU A 86 8.36 10.47 17.13
C GLU A 86 7.53 11.70 16.70
N GLU A 87 7.99 12.44 15.69
CA GLU A 87 7.32 13.63 15.18
C GLU A 87 5.92 13.32 14.62
N ILE A 88 5.79 12.28 13.81
CA ILE A 88 4.48 11.87 13.26
C ILE A 88 3.57 11.34 14.35
N GLY A 89 4.13 10.64 15.33
CA GLY A 89 3.44 10.16 16.52
C GLY A 89 2.77 11.28 17.31
N ALA A 90 3.57 12.30 17.66
CA ALA A 90 3.10 13.48 18.35
C ALA A 90 2.04 14.23 17.53
N SER A 91 2.32 14.44 16.23
CA SER A 91 1.40 15.14 15.31
C SER A 91 0.02 14.50 15.25
N VAL A 92 -0.05 13.16 15.23
CA VAL A 92 -1.30 12.40 15.19
C VAL A 92 -2.05 12.45 16.52
N ARG A 93 -1.34 12.41 17.65
CA ARG A 93 -1.94 12.51 18.99
C ARG A 93 -2.54 13.89 19.25
N ASP A 94 -1.90 14.93 18.75
CA ASP A 94 -2.29 16.33 18.98
C ASP A 94 -3.26 16.87 17.91
N LEU A 95 -3.61 16.05 16.89
CA LEU A 95 -4.45 16.50 15.79
C LEU A 95 -5.88 16.83 16.24
N PRO A 96 -6.33 18.10 16.14
CA PRO A 96 -7.67 18.47 16.58
C PRO A 96 -8.75 17.78 15.75
N GLY A 97 -9.74 17.21 16.43
CA GLY A 97 -10.85 16.50 15.79
C GLY A 97 -10.64 15.00 15.63
N LEU A 98 -9.42 14.48 15.81
CA LEU A 98 -9.11 13.06 15.70
C LEU A 98 -9.27 12.34 17.05
N LYS A 99 -10.28 11.48 17.17
CA LYS A 99 -10.70 10.88 18.44
C LYS A 99 -10.44 9.39 18.52
N THR A 100 -10.50 8.67 17.41
CA THR A 100 -10.41 7.21 17.42
C THR A 100 -8.98 6.72 17.16
N PRO A 101 -8.57 5.57 17.74
CA PRO A 101 -7.30 4.94 17.39
C PRO A 101 -7.20 4.61 15.89
N LEU A 102 -8.31 4.22 15.24
CA LEU A 102 -8.29 3.95 13.80
C LEU A 102 -8.05 5.23 12.98
N GLY A 103 -8.69 6.34 13.34
CA GLY A 103 -8.42 7.64 12.75
C GLY A 103 -6.96 8.06 12.93
N ARG A 104 -6.39 7.83 14.12
CA ARG A 104 -4.95 8.05 14.37
C ARG A 104 -4.07 7.25 13.43
N ALA A 105 -4.32 5.96 13.27
CA ALA A 105 -3.58 5.14 12.33
C ALA A 105 -3.71 5.64 10.88
N ARG A 106 -4.90 6.09 10.47
CA ARG A 106 -5.13 6.66 9.13
C ARG A 106 -4.36 7.95 8.89
N ALA A 107 -4.30 8.83 9.90
CA ALA A 107 -3.49 10.05 9.84
C ALA A 107 -2.00 9.70 9.78
N TRP A 108 -1.57 8.76 10.62
CA TRP A 108 -0.18 8.31 10.68
C TRP A 108 0.30 7.74 9.34
N LEU A 109 -0.52 6.90 8.68
CA LEU A 109 -0.17 6.34 7.36
C LEU A 109 0.00 7.43 6.30
N ARG A 110 -0.84 8.47 6.33
CA ARG A 110 -0.72 9.62 5.42
C ARG A 110 0.57 10.40 5.66
N LEU A 111 0.90 10.68 6.93
CA LEU A 111 2.14 11.37 7.30
C LEU A 111 3.40 10.56 6.95
N ALA A 112 3.39 9.26 7.23
CA ALA A 112 4.49 8.35 6.88
C ALA A 112 4.75 8.29 5.37
N LEU A 113 3.69 8.37 4.55
CA LEU A 113 3.81 8.46 3.09
C LEU A 113 4.41 9.81 2.67
N MET A 114 3.93 10.92 3.23
CA MET A 114 4.46 12.26 2.94
C MET A 114 5.94 12.40 3.32
N GLN A 115 6.37 11.74 4.40
CA GLN A 115 7.77 11.67 4.81
C GLN A 115 8.61 10.71 3.95
N LYS A 116 8.00 9.92 3.04
CA LYS A 116 8.66 8.91 2.22
C LYS A 116 9.39 7.84 3.06
N LYS A 117 8.80 7.49 4.21
CA LYS A 117 9.39 6.60 5.22
C LYS A 117 8.48 5.42 5.60
N MET A 118 7.31 5.31 4.99
CA MET A 118 6.35 4.24 5.28
C MET A 118 6.97 2.83 5.19
N ALA A 119 7.78 2.58 4.15
CA ALA A 119 8.47 1.30 4.00
C ALA A 119 9.46 1.04 5.16
N ASP A 120 10.26 2.04 5.54
CA ASP A 120 11.22 1.93 6.63
C ASP A 120 10.55 1.66 7.98
N TYR A 121 9.45 2.36 8.25
CA TYR A 121 8.68 2.19 9.47
C TYR A 121 8.00 0.81 9.56
N LEU A 122 7.36 0.35 8.49
CA LEU A 122 6.76 -0.99 8.52
C LEU A 122 7.82 -2.09 8.54
N ARG A 123 9.00 -1.84 7.93
CA ARG A 123 10.16 -2.73 8.02
C ARG A 123 10.64 -2.89 9.47
N CYS A 124 10.67 -1.83 10.26
CA CYS A 124 11.11 -1.94 11.65
C CYS A 124 10.16 -2.80 12.49
N LEU A 125 8.86 -2.77 12.20
CA LEU A 125 7.87 -3.63 12.87
C LEU A 125 8.07 -5.12 12.54
N ILE A 126 8.18 -5.48 11.25
CA ILE A 126 8.28 -6.89 10.85
C ILE A 126 9.61 -7.54 11.29
N ILE A 127 10.67 -6.74 11.46
CA ILE A 127 11.94 -7.21 12.02
C ILE A 127 11.79 -7.53 13.51
N GLN A 128 11.00 -6.73 14.24
CA GLN A 128 10.75 -6.90 15.67
C GLN A 128 9.57 -7.85 15.94
N ARG A 129 9.66 -9.06 15.37
CA ARG A 129 8.58 -10.05 15.38
C ARG A 129 8.05 -10.40 16.77
N GLU A 130 8.92 -10.41 17.79
CA GLU A 130 8.54 -10.68 19.17
C GLU A 130 7.57 -9.62 19.71
N LEU A 131 7.90 -8.33 19.56
CA LEU A 131 7.02 -7.22 19.96
C LEU A 131 5.75 -7.17 19.10
N LEU A 132 5.89 -7.38 17.79
CA LEU A 132 4.76 -7.38 16.88
C LEU A 132 3.76 -8.51 17.19
N SER A 133 4.24 -9.65 17.71
CA SER A 133 3.40 -10.78 18.12
C SER A 133 2.47 -10.47 19.28
N GLU A 134 2.68 -9.39 20.04
CA GLU A 134 1.70 -8.93 21.05
C GLU A 134 0.37 -8.52 20.41
N PHE A 135 0.41 -8.04 19.17
CA PHE A 135 -0.74 -7.48 18.46
C PHE A 135 -1.36 -8.44 17.45
N TYR A 136 -0.55 -9.30 16.85
CA TYR A 136 -0.96 -10.17 15.74
C TYR A 136 -0.93 -11.66 16.09
N GLU A 137 -1.87 -12.41 15.54
CA GLU A 137 -1.81 -13.87 15.51
C GLU A 137 -0.64 -14.33 14.61
N TYR A 138 -0.11 -15.52 14.86
CA TYR A 138 1.07 -16.02 14.13
C TYR A 138 0.85 -16.09 12.61
N HIS A 139 -0.40 -16.34 12.17
CA HIS A 139 -0.80 -16.45 10.77
C HIS A 139 -1.18 -15.10 10.12
N ALA A 140 -1.02 -13.99 10.84
CA ALA A 140 -1.33 -12.65 10.35
C ALA A 140 -0.45 -12.27 9.15
N LEU A 141 -0.92 -11.31 8.35
CA LEU A 141 -0.21 -10.95 7.10
C LEU A 141 1.15 -10.33 7.43
N MET A 142 1.20 -9.46 8.44
CA MET A 142 2.45 -8.83 8.89
C MET A 142 3.39 -9.78 9.63
N MET A 143 2.96 -11.01 9.93
CA MET A 143 3.75 -12.02 10.63
C MET A 143 4.31 -13.09 9.67
N GLU A 144 3.95 -13.04 8.39
CA GLU A 144 4.25 -14.01 7.34
C GLU A 144 5.00 -13.35 6.17
N GLU A 145 5.45 -14.15 5.20
CA GLU A 145 6.26 -13.69 4.06
C GLU A 145 5.57 -12.60 3.24
N GLU A 146 4.25 -12.66 3.11
CA GLU A 146 3.47 -11.68 2.34
C GLU A 146 3.65 -10.25 2.89
N GLY A 147 3.74 -10.08 4.21
CA GLY A 147 4.01 -8.78 4.83
C GLY A 147 5.38 -8.23 4.46
N ALA A 148 6.41 -9.08 4.44
CA ALA A 148 7.76 -8.67 4.02
C ALA A 148 7.81 -8.25 2.54
N VAL A 149 7.09 -8.97 1.67
CA VAL A 149 6.98 -8.63 0.25
C VAL A 149 6.28 -7.27 0.07
N ILE A 150 5.16 -7.04 0.76
CA ILE A 150 4.44 -5.75 0.71
C ILE A 150 5.37 -4.63 1.14
N VAL A 151 6.06 -4.76 2.27
CA VAL A 151 7.00 -3.75 2.76
C VAL A 151 8.12 -3.46 1.75
N GLY A 152 8.65 -4.49 1.10
CA GLY A 152 9.64 -4.31 0.03
C GLY A 152 9.10 -3.50 -1.17
N LEU A 153 7.84 -3.72 -1.55
CA LEU A 153 7.19 -3.00 -2.64
C LEU A 153 6.93 -1.52 -2.28
N LEU A 154 6.65 -1.22 -1.02
CA LEU A 154 6.40 0.15 -0.54
C LEU A 154 7.59 1.08 -0.76
N VAL A 155 8.82 0.57 -0.90
CA VAL A 155 10.01 1.38 -1.22
C VAL A 155 9.81 2.15 -2.53
N GLY A 156 9.07 1.58 -3.49
CA GLY A 156 8.74 2.25 -4.75
C GLY A 156 7.90 3.52 -4.57
N LEU A 157 7.18 3.67 -3.45
CA LEU A 157 6.38 4.86 -3.17
C LEU A 157 7.22 6.09 -2.82
N ASN A 158 8.51 5.94 -2.53
CA ASN A 158 9.39 7.07 -2.19
C ASN A 158 9.50 8.09 -3.33
N VAL A 159 9.20 7.69 -4.57
CA VAL A 159 9.18 8.58 -5.74
C VAL A 159 7.94 9.49 -5.77
N ILE A 160 6.89 9.16 -5.02
CA ILE A 160 5.63 9.90 -5.03
C ILE A 160 5.76 11.17 -4.20
N ASP A 161 5.42 12.30 -4.80
CA ASP A 161 5.26 13.56 -4.08
C ASP A 161 3.80 13.74 -3.66
N ALA A 162 3.56 13.95 -2.37
CA ALA A 162 2.21 14.03 -1.80
C ALA A 162 2.14 15.12 -0.74
N ASN A 163 1.05 15.87 -0.76
CA ASN A 163 0.72 16.88 0.24
C ASN A 163 -0.73 16.67 0.71
N LEU A 164 -0.88 15.91 1.80
CA LEU A 164 -2.16 15.38 2.24
C LEU A 164 -2.71 16.21 3.40
N CYS A 165 -3.96 16.64 3.28
CA CYS A 165 -4.61 17.42 4.32
C CYS A 165 -5.14 16.49 5.41
N VAL A 166 -4.37 16.26 6.48
CA VAL A 166 -4.90 15.49 7.62
C VAL A 166 -5.82 16.32 8.52
N LYS A 167 -5.66 17.65 8.51
CA LYS A 167 -6.40 18.56 9.39
C LYS A 167 -7.78 18.87 8.81
N GLY A 168 -8.83 18.52 9.56
CA GLY A 168 -10.22 18.79 9.16
C GLY A 168 -10.85 17.68 8.31
N GLU A 169 -10.09 16.65 7.93
CA GLU A 169 -10.66 15.41 7.37
C GLU A 169 -11.30 14.57 8.46
N ASP A 170 -12.47 13.99 8.17
CA ASP A 170 -13.11 12.99 9.04
C ASP A 170 -12.48 11.60 8.85
N LEU A 171 -11.26 11.44 9.38
CA LEU A 171 -10.53 10.17 9.35
C LEU A 171 -11.15 9.12 10.29
N ASP A 172 -11.93 9.54 11.28
CA ASP A 172 -12.55 8.64 12.25
C ASP A 172 -13.71 7.83 11.63
N SER A 173 -14.50 8.46 10.76
CA SER A 173 -15.73 7.85 10.20
C SER A 173 -15.56 7.27 8.80
N GLN A 174 -14.38 7.40 8.18
CA GLN A 174 -14.13 6.86 6.83
C GLN A 174 -14.42 5.35 6.76
N VAL A 175 -15.21 4.94 5.77
CA VAL A 175 -15.44 3.54 5.43
C VAL A 175 -14.63 3.21 4.18
N GLY A 176 -13.54 2.47 4.36
CA GLY A 176 -12.68 2.08 3.25
C GLY A 176 -13.26 0.86 2.51
N VAL A 177 -13.80 1.07 1.31
CA VAL A 177 -14.22 0.00 0.41
C VAL A 177 -13.20 -0.13 -0.71
N ILE A 178 -12.75 -1.36 -0.97
CA ILE A 178 -11.85 -1.65 -2.09
C ILE A 178 -12.68 -1.62 -3.38
N ASP A 179 -12.37 -0.69 -4.28
CA ASP A 179 -13.01 -0.60 -5.59
C ASP A 179 -12.26 -1.49 -6.59
N PHE A 180 -12.79 -2.69 -6.81
CA PHE A 180 -12.21 -3.64 -7.75
C PHE A 180 -12.27 -3.17 -9.22
N SER A 181 -13.15 -2.23 -9.57
CA SER A 181 -13.27 -1.74 -10.95
C SER A 181 -12.00 -1.03 -11.41
N MET A 182 -11.22 -0.47 -10.48
CA MET A 182 -9.92 0.15 -10.75
C MET A 182 -8.85 -0.85 -11.18
N TYR A 183 -9.00 -2.13 -10.81
CA TYR A 183 -8.03 -3.18 -11.13
C TYR A 183 -8.45 -4.03 -12.33
N LEU A 184 -9.77 -4.15 -12.59
CA LEU A 184 -10.30 -4.94 -13.69
C LEU A 184 -10.00 -4.35 -15.08
N LYS A 185 -9.90 -3.02 -15.18
CA LYS A 185 -9.61 -2.34 -16.47
C LYS A 185 -8.17 -2.53 -16.95
N ASN A 186 -7.24 -2.84 -16.05
CA ASN A 186 -5.82 -2.95 -16.38
C ASN A 186 -5.48 -4.18 -17.23
N GLU A 187 -6.25 -5.27 -17.18
CA GLU A 187 -5.93 -6.46 -18.00
C GLU A 187 -6.12 -6.19 -19.51
N GLU A 188 -7.17 -5.48 -19.89
CA GLU A 188 -7.41 -5.10 -21.28
C GLU A 188 -6.41 -4.04 -21.77
N GLU A 189 -6.06 -3.06 -20.92
CA GLU A 189 -5.05 -2.05 -21.26
C GLU A 189 -3.64 -2.63 -21.33
N ILE A 190 -3.24 -3.52 -20.42
CA ILE A 190 -1.95 -4.24 -20.47
C ILE A 190 -1.88 -5.09 -21.74
N GLY A 191 -2.93 -5.85 -22.04
CA GLY A 191 -2.99 -6.65 -23.27
C GLY A 191 -2.93 -5.79 -24.54
N ASN A 192 -3.57 -4.62 -24.54
CA ASN A 192 -3.48 -3.67 -25.65
C ASN A 192 -2.11 -2.99 -25.75
N LYS A 193 -1.47 -2.68 -24.62
CA LYS A 193 -0.13 -2.07 -24.58
C LYS A 193 0.93 -3.04 -25.08
N GLU A 194 0.86 -4.31 -24.67
CA GLU A 194 1.72 -5.39 -25.19
C GLU A 194 1.51 -5.61 -26.69
N ARG A 195 0.26 -5.68 -27.16
CA ARG A 195 -0.05 -5.76 -28.60
C ARG A 195 0.49 -4.57 -29.38
N ASN A 196 0.35 -3.35 -28.87
CA ASN A 196 0.84 -2.14 -29.54
C ASN A 196 2.36 -2.13 -29.64
N VAL A 197 3.08 -2.55 -28.60
CA VAL A 197 4.54 -2.72 -28.63
C VAL A 197 4.94 -3.78 -29.65
N GLN A 198 4.20 -4.88 -29.74
CA GLN A 198 4.45 -5.95 -30.70
C GLN A 198 4.20 -5.50 -32.14
N ILE A 199 3.13 -4.73 -32.39
CA ILE A 199 2.84 -4.13 -33.69
C ILE A 199 3.94 -3.14 -34.10
N ALA A 200 4.40 -2.29 -33.17
CA ALA A 200 5.48 -1.34 -33.44
C ALA A 200 6.77 -2.07 -33.84
N ALA A 201 7.13 -3.15 -33.15
CA ALA A 201 8.30 -3.96 -33.49
C ALA A 201 8.19 -4.61 -34.88
N ILE A 202 7.01 -5.11 -35.25
CA ILE A 202 6.76 -5.69 -36.59
C ILE A 202 6.86 -4.63 -37.68
N LEU A 203 6.34 -3.43 -37.44
CA LEU A 203 6.42 -2.32 -38.39
C LEU A 203 7.86 -1.84 -38.61
N ASP A 204 8.67 -1.79 -37.55
CA ASP A 204 10.09 -1.47 -37.65
C ASP A 204 10.87 -2.51 -38.45
N GLN A 205 10.61 -3.80 -38.21
CA GLN A 205 11.23 -4.88 -38.99
C GLN A 205 10.85 -4.78 -40.48
N LYS A 206 9.58 -4.47 -40.78
CA LYS A 206 9.12 -4.30 -42.16
C LYS A 206 9.83 -3.11 -42.83
N ASN A 207 9.89 -1.96 -42.17
CA ASN A 207 10.58 -0.77 -42.70
C ASN A 207 12.07 -1.05 -42.96
N TYR A 208 12.74 -1.77 -42.06
CA TYR A 208 14.14 -2.16 -42.25
C TYR A 208 14.35 -3.03 -43.49
N VAL A 209 13.47 -4.01 -43.72
CA VAL A 209 13.53 -4.89 -44.90
C VAL A 209 13.24 -4.12 -46.19
N GLU A 210 12.26 -3.21 -46.17
CA GLU A 210 11.93 -2.36 -47.32
C GLU A 210 13.10 -1.44 -47.69
N GLU A 211 13.78 -0.84 -46.71
CA GLU A 211 14.97 -0.02 -46.95
C GLU A 211 16.14 -0.83 -47.51
N LEU A 212 16.38 -2.04 -46.99
CA LEU A 212 17.43 -2.93 -47.50
C LEU A 212 17.16 -3.33 -48.97
N ASN A 213 15.92 -3.67 -49.31
CA ASN A 213 15.52 -3.97 -50.68
C ASN A 213 15.65 -2.77 -51.62
N ARG A 214 15.49 -1.55 -51.10
CA ARG A 214 15.69 -0.31 -51.86
C ARG A 214 17.16 -0.04 -52.19
N GLN A 215 18.08 -0.51 -51.35
CA GLN A 215 19.52 -0.41 -51.55
C GLN A 215 20.09 -1.51 -52.47
N LEU A 216 19.30 -2.55 -52.75
CA LEU A 216 19.68 -3.71 -53.57
C LEU A 216 19.13 -3.64 -55.02
N ASN A 217 18.30 -2.64 -55.34
CA ASN A 217 17.81 -2.32 -56.69
C ASN A 217 18.48 -1.05 -57.22
#